data_AF-A0A925DYK7-F1
#
_entry.id   AF-A0A925DYK7-F1
#
_cell.length_a   1.000
_cell.length_b   1.000
_cell.length_c   1.000
_cell.angle_alpha   90.00
_cell.angle_beta   90.00
_cell.angle_gamma   90.00
#
_symmetry.space_group_name_H-M   'P 1'
#
loop_
_entity.id
_entity.type
_entity.pdbx_description
1 polymer ?
#
loop_
_entity_poly.entity_id
_entity_poly.type
_entity_poly.pdbx_seq_one_letter_code
_entity_poly.pdbx_strand_id
1 'polypeptide(L)'
;MSQLQITYKKYLLLLYFLLPGIGAFAQLNNQLTGPGEEVVFAFQLKNKKWVSLCKEKTEKYIVYRMGTQNKVELQYPAVLDSTSWQQFTFMGYSRGGGKQNAAMNVAFLRFTNNDADYEIYETWNAEDDKQQCGITIKTGGKTIDAKGNVKSRKGYLLSMQHNQKIKTEE
;
A
#
# COMPACT_ATOMS: atom_id res chain seq x y z
N MET A 1 2.66 -60.97 45.16
CA MET A 1 1.88 -60.36 44.06
C MET A 1 0.95 -59.34 44.70
N SER A 2 0.84 -58.06 44.38
CA SER A 2 1.67 -57.03 43.73
C SER A 2 1.20 -55.71 44.39
N GLN A 3 2.09 -54.76 44.66
CA GLN A 3 1.70 -53.48 45.24
C GLN A 3 0.85 -52.63 44.27
N LEU A 4 -0.13 -51.89 44.79
CA LEU A 4 -0.74 -50.75 44.10
C LEU A 4 -0.67 -49.52 45.02
N GLN A 5 0.30 -48.65 44.73
CA GLN A 5 0.40 -47.30 45.30
C GLN A 5 0.34 -46.34 44.11
N ILE A 6 -0.78 -45.64 43.93
CA ILE A 6 -0.86 -44.51 43.01
C ILE A 6 -1.05 -43.26 43.86
N THR A 7 0.04 -42.51 43.96
CA THR A 7 0.21 -41.29 44.75
C THR A 7 -0.55 -40.12 44.10
N TYR A 8 -1.40 -39.44 44.86
CA TYR A 8 -2.02 -38.18 44.45
C TYR A 8 -0.96 -37.08 44.36
N LYS A 9 -0.43 -36.84 43.15
CA LYS A 9 0.48 -35.72 42.87
C LYS A 9 -0.29 -34.54 42.29
N LYS A 10 -0.35 -33.46 43.09
CA LYS A 10 -0.30 -32.05 42.70
C LYS A 10 -1.19 -31.64 41.51
N TYR A 11 -2.45 -31.32 41.78
CA TYR A 11 -3.24 -30.43 40.93
C TYR A 11 -2.89 -28.97 41.27
N LEU A 12 -1.76 -28.49 40.74
CA LEU A 12 -1.44 -27.07 40.72
C LEU A 12 -0.64 -26.80 39.44
N LEU A 13 -1.06 -25.78 38.66
CA LEU A 13 -0.55 -25.34 37.35
C LEU A 13 -1.06 -26.19 36.16
N LEU A 14 -1.63 -25.67 35.07
CA LEU A 14 -1.60 -24.31 34.50
C LEU A 14 -2.97 -23.93 33.93
N LEU A 15 -3.49 -22.79 34.37
CA LEU A 15 -4.61 -22.08 33.73
C LEU A 15 -4.03 -20.87 32.97
N TYR A 16 -3.23 -21.15 31.93
CA TYR A 16 -2.54 -20.13 31.10
C TYR A 16 -2.59 -20.47 29.60
N PHE A 17 -3.74 -20.96 29.12
CA PHE A 17 -3.95 -21.20 27.69
C PHE A 17 -5.14 -20.40 27.13
N LEU A 18 -5.34 -19.16 27.56
CA LEU A 18 -6.39 -18.29 27.02
C LEU A 18 -6.02 -16.80 27.05
N LEU A 19 -4.81 -16.47 26.60
CA LEU A 19 -4.62 -15.17 25.98
C LEU A 19 -4.13 -15.43 24.56
N PRO A 20 -5.04 -15.61 23.59
CA PRO A 20 -4.66 -15.21 22.24
C PRO A 20 -4.24 -13.75 22.39
N GLY A 21 -2.96 -13.46 22.17
CA GLY A 21 -2.54 -12.08 21.98
C GLY A 21 -3.35 -11.58 20.79
N ILE A 22 -4.43 -10.83 21.07
CA ILE A 22 -5.23 -10.18 20.05
C ILE A 22 -4.40 -8.98 19.59
N GLY A 23 -3.34 -9.25 18.84
CA GLY A 23 -2.97 -8.36 17.76
C GLY A 23 -4.16 -8.43 16.82
N ALA A 24 -5.07 -7.45 16.91
CA ALA A 24 -6.12 -7.29 15.93
C ALA A 24 -5.43 -6.99 14.60
N PHE A 25 -5.12 -8.04 13.84
CA PHE A 25 -4.72 -7.89 12.46
C PHE A 25 -5.95 -7.33 11.76
N ALA A 26 -5.91 -6.03 11.50
CA ALA A 26 -7.01 -5.35 10.87
C ALA A 26 -7.30 -6.04 9.53
N GLN A 27 -8.53 -6.55 9.36
CA GLN A 27 -8.90 -7.28 8.16
C GLN A 27 -8.90 -6.31 6.98
N LEU A 28 -7.97 -6.52 6.04
CA LEU A 28 -7.91 -5.73 4.82
C LEU A 28 -8.98 -6.21 3.83
N ASN A 29 -9.47 -5.29 3.00
CA ASN A 29 -10.33 -5.65 1.87
C ASN A 29 -9.51 -6.18 0.68
N ASN A 30 -10.20 -6.47 -0.42
CA ASN A 30 -9.59 -7.01 -1.65
C ASN A 30 -8.56 -6.07 -2.29
N GLN A 31 -8.56 -4.77 -1.96
CA GLN A 31 -7.57 -3.78 -2.39
C GLN A 31 -6.61 -3.41 -1.27
N LEU A 32 -6.36 -4.28 -0.29
CA LEU A 32 -5.39 -4.04 0.79
C LEU A 32 -5.68 -2.78 1.62
N THR A 33 -6.95 -2.36 1.69
CA THR A 33 -7.40 -1.21 2.50
C THR A 33 -7.84 -1.69 3.87
N GLY A 34 -7.35 -1.05 4.92
CA GLY A 34 -7.68 -1.36 6.29
C GLY A 34 -8.99 -0.73 6.77
N PRO A 35 -9.53 -1.18 7.91
CA PRO A 35 -10.65 -0.54 8.58
C PRO A 35 -10.30 0.91 8.93
N GLY A 36 -11.21 1.84 8.64
CA GLY A 36 -10.97 3.27 8.90
C GLY A 36 -10.04 3.96 7.88
N GLU A 37 -9.57 3.24 6.87
CA GLU A 37 -8.84 3.81 5.74
C GLU A 37 -9.77 4.08 4.55
N GLU A 38 -9.32 4.96 3.67
CA GLU A 38 -9.88 5.18 2.34
C GLU A 38 -8.79 5.05 1.27
N VAL A 39 -9.20 4.58 0.08
CA VAL A 39 -8.29 4.43 -1.06
C VAL A 39 -8.04 5.79 -1.69
N VAL A 40 -6.77 6.19 -1.77
CA VAL A 40 -6.33 7.32 -2.59
C VAL A 40 -6.14 6.86 -4.04
N PHE A 41 -5.39 5.76 -4.20
CA PHE A 41 -5.09 5.18 -5.51
C PHE A 41 -4.82 3.69 -5.38
N ALA A 42 -5.46 2.85 -6.18
CA ALA A 42 -5.17 1.42 -6.19
C ALA A 42 -5.37 0.81 -7.57
N PHE A 43 -4.62 -0.25 -7.87
CA PHE A 43 -4.76 -1.03 -9.11
C PHE A 43 -4.21 -2.45 -8.94
N GLN A 44 -4.66 -3.36 -9.79
CA GLN A 44 -4.18 -4.73 -9.85
C GLN A 44 -3.08 -4.88 -10.91
N LEU A 45 -1.99 -5.55 -10.55
CA LEU A 45 -0.90 -5.97 -11.45
C LEU A 45 -1.33 -7.20 -12.27
N LYS A 46 -0.59 -7.49 -13.35
CA LYS A 46 -0.84 -8.68 -14.20
C LYS A 46 -0.86 -10.01 -13.41
N ASN A 47 -0.01 -10.11 -12.40
CA ASN A 47 0.08 -11.28 -11.50
C ASN A 47 -0.99 -11.32 -10.40
N LYS A 48 -2.05 -10.50 -10.52
CA LYS A 48 -3.19 -10.40 -9.58
C LYS A 48 -2.87 -9.81 -8.22
N LYS A 49 -1.63 -9.38 -7.97
CA LYS A 49 -1.29 -8.58 -6.79
C LYS A 49 -1.91 -7.19 -6.91
N TRP A 50 -2.33 -6.64 -5.80
CA TRP A 50 -2.76 -5.26 -5.67
C TRP A 50 -1.59 -4.37 -5.27
N VAL A 51 -1.60 -3.17 -5.81
CA VAL A 51 -0.83 -2.01 -5.33
C VAL A 51 -1.86 -0.99 -4.86
N SER A 52 -1.74 -0.54 -3.62
CA SER A 52 -2.70 0.35 -2.99
C SER A 52 -2.01 1.42 -2.17
N LEU A 53 -2.43 2.66 -2.40
CA LEU A 53 -2.16 3.82 -1.58
C LEU A 53 -3.45 4.19 -0.86
N CYS A 54 -3.42 4.11 0.46
CA CYS A 54 -4.54 4.41 1.33
C CYS A 54 -4.16 5.51 2.31
N LYS A 55 -5.15 6.26 2.79
CA LYS A 55 -4.99 7.14 3.95
C LYS A 55 -6.02 6.79 5.00
N GLU A 56 -5.67 7.01 6.25
CA GLU A 56 -6.68 6.99 7.31
C GLU A 56 -7.68 8.14 7.08
N LYS A 57 -8.97 7.95 7.41
CA LYS A 57 -10.06 8.90 7.09
C LYS A 57 -9.88 10.28 7.70
N THR A 58 -9.28 10.39 8.88
CA THR A 58 -8.90 11.68 9.49
C THR A 58 -7.51 12.16 9.05
N GLU A 59 -6.92 11.48 8.07
CA GLU A 59 -5.61 11.71 7.49
C GLU A 59 -4.47 11.62 8.51
N LYS A 60 -4.65 10.78 9.53
CA LYS A 60 -3.61 10.52 10.53
C LYS A 60 -2.34 9.96 9.89
N TYR A 61 -2.45 9.12 8.88
CA TYR A 61 -1.33 8.54 8.14
C TYR A 61 -1.72 8.26 6.68
N ILE A 62 -0.70 8.02 5.87
CA ILE A 62 -0.78 7.48 4.52
C ILE A 62 0.05 6.20 4.46
N VAL A 63 -0.41 5.21 3.70
CA VAL A 63 0.22 3.90 3.63
C VAL A 63 0.13 3.32 2.22
N TYR A 64 1.26 2.83 1.75
CA TYR A 64 1.40 1.98 0.59
C TYR A 64 1.34 0.51 1.01
N ARG A 65 0.61 -0.31 0.24
CA ARG A 65 0.63 -1.78 0.35
C ARG A 65 0.73 -2.45 -1.01
N MET A 66 1.47 -3.55 -1.04
CA MET A 66 1.48 -4.49 -2.16
C MET A 66 1.29 -5.92 -1.66
N GLY A 67 0.53 -6.72 -2.40
CA GLY A 67 0.30 -8.12 -2.07
C GLY A 67 -0.95 -8.70 -2.70
N THR A 68 -1.43 -9.80 -2.14
CA THR A 68 -2.70 -10.43 -2.53
C THR A 68 -3.74 -10.19 -1.44
N GLN A 69 -5.01 -10.46 -1.74
CA GLN A 69 -6.10 -10.36 -0.76
C GLN A 69 -5.81 -11.13 0.55
N ASN A 70 -5.04 -12.21 0.47
CA ASN A 70 -4.75 -13.06 1.62
C ASN A 70 -3.43 -12.70 2.33
N LYS A 71 -2.57 -11.89 1.70
CA LYS A 71 -1.23 -11.60 2.21
C LYS A 71 -0.73 -10.25 1.71
N VAL A 72 -0.50 -9.33 2.64
CA VAL A 72 0.36 -8.17 2.40
C VAL A 72 1.80 -8.66 2.33
N GLU A 73 2.47 -8.35 1.22
CA GLU A 73 3.87 -8.69 1.00
C GLU A 73 4.79 -7.52 1.33
N LEU A 74 4.27 -6.30 1.17
CA LEU A 74 4.98 -5.06 1.49
C LEU A 74 3.99 -4.04 2.02
N GLN A 75 4.32 -3.43 3.16
CA GLN A 75 3.67 -2.23 3.68
C GLN A 75 4.74 -1.18 3.89
N TYR A 76 4.46 0.06 3.49
CA TYR A 76 5.31 1.19 3.76
C TYR A 76 4.46 2.44 4.03
N PRO A 77 4.78 3.26 5.03
CA PRO A 77 5.79 2.99 6.06
C PRO A 77 5.37 1.87 7.01
N ALA A 78 6.33 1.34 7.77
CA ALA A 78 6.04 0.31 8.78
C ALA A 78 5.23 0.88 9.96
N VAL A 79 5.52 2.13 10.35
CA VAL A 79 4.81 2.86 11.42
C VAL A 79 3.72 3.73 10.80
N LEU A 80 2.49 3.59 11.29
CA LEU A 80 1.32 4.30 10.77
C LEU A 80 0.95 5.49 11.66
N ASP A 81 1.61 6.63 11.42
CA ASP A 81 1.36 7.89 12.14
C ASP A 81 1.49 9.13 11.22
N SER A 82 1.43 10.32 11.80
CA SER A 82 1.48 11.60 11.06
C SER A 82 2.80 11.82 10.32
N THR A 83 3.88 11.14 10.70
CA THR A 83 5.18 11.25 10.02
C THR A 83 5.16 10.53 8.66
N SER A 84 4.23 9.60 8.45
CA SER A 84 4.11 8.79 7.24
C SER A 84 4.08 9.64 5.96
N TRP A 85 3.40 10.77 5.99
CA TRP A 85 3.26 11.66 4.83
C TRP A 85 4.60 12.19 4.32
N GLN A 86 5.54 12.41 5.23
CA GLN A 86 6.88 12.90 4.94
C GLN A 86 7.84 11.81 4.44
N GLN A 87 7.37 10.56 4.38
CA GLN A 87 8.13 9.42 3.86
C GLN A 87 7.87 9.16 2.37
N PHE A 88 6.99 9.96 1.75
CA PHE A 88 6.69 9.93 0.33
C PHE A 88 7.01 11.29 -0.31
N THR A 89 7.44 11.25 -1.57
CA THR A 89 7.59 12.42 -2.43
C THR A 89 6.65 12.31 -3.61
N PHE A 90 5.81 13.32 -3.81
CA PHE A 90 4.85 13.40 -4.90
C PHE A 90 5.34 14.35 -6.00
N MET A 91 5.10 13.98 -7.25
CA MET A 91 5.20 14.87 -8.39
C MET A 91 3.93 14.73 -9.23
N GLY A 92 3.33 15.87 -9.61
CA GLY A 92 2.13 15.89 -10.43
C GLY A 92 2.19 16.99 -11.47
N TYR A 93 1.83 16.67 -12.70
CA TYR A 93 1.71 17.60 -13.80
C TYR A 93 0.40 17.36 -14.55
N SER A 94 -0.31 18.45 -14.85
CA SER A 94 -1.51 18.43 -15.68
C SER A 94 -1.45 19.53 -16.72
N ARG A 95 -1.74 19.17 -17.96
CA ARG A 95 -1.90 20.08 -19.08
C ARG A 95 -3.24 19.82 -19.74
N GLY A 96 -4.14 20.80 -19.70
CA GLY A 96 -5.45 20.74 -20.36
C GLY A 96 -5.38 21.07 -21.86
N GLY A 97 -6.53 21.28 -22.48
CA GLY A 97 -6.62 21.79 -23.86
C GLY A 97 -6.78 20.74 -24.97
N GLY A 98 -7.19 19.52 -24.63
CA GLY A 98 -7.53 18.46 -25.60
C GLY A 98 -6.34 17.97 -26.44
N LYS A 99 -6.65 17.24 -27.53
CA LYS A 99 -5.65 16.69 -28.45
C LYS A 99 -4.77 17.78 -29.07
N GLN A 100 -5.37 18.92 -29.40
CA GLN A 100 -4.67 20.06 -30.02
C GLN A 100 -3.59 20.68 -29.12
N ASN A 101 -3.67 20.50 -27.81
CA ASN A 101 -2.66 20.96 -26.86
C ASN A 101 -1.86 19.80 -26.24
N ALA A 102 -1.92 18.61 -26.86
CA ALA A 102 -1.36 17.37 -26.34
C ALA A 102 -1.64 17.23 -24.83
N ALA A 103 -2.91 17.39 -24.44
CA ALA A 103 -3.31 17.38 -23.05
C ALA A 103 -2.84 16.09 -22.36
N MET A 104 -2.38 16.20 -21.13
CA MET A 104 -1.81 15.08 -20.38
C MET A 104 -1.96 15.24 -18.88
N ASN A 105 -1.95 14.11 -18.19
CA ASN A 105 -1.84 14.01 -16.75
C ASN A 105 -0.69 13.06 -16.44
N VAL A 106 0.19 13.46 -15.54
CA VAL A 106 1.32 12.65 -15.07
C VAL A 106 1.38 12.79 -13.56
N ALA A 107 1.39 11.67 -12.85
CA ALA A 107 1.53 11.65 -11.40
C ALA A 107 2.49 10.53 -10.98
N PHE A 108 3.39 10.86 -10.06
CA PHE A 108 4.33 9.94 -9.45
C PHE A 108 4.28 10.06 -7.92
N LEU A 109 4.37 8.93 -7.23
CA LEU A 109 4.60 8.87 -5.80
C LEU A 109 5.80 7.99 -5.53
N ARG A 110 6.81 8.55 -4.88
CA ARG A 110 8.11 7.92 -4.66
C ARG A 110 8.40 7.68 -3.20
N PHE A 111 9.05 6.57 -2.89
CA PHE A 111 9.62 6.28 -1.57
C PHE A 111 10.73 5.24 -1.71
N THR A 112 11.60 5.16 -0.70
CA THR A 112 12.67 4.16 -0.63
C THR A 112 12.41 3.21 0.54
N ASN A 113 12.57 1.91 0.32
CA ASN A 113 12.44 0.91 1.37
C ASN A 113 13.45 -0.23 1.16
N ASN A 114 14.33 -0.46 2.13
CA ASN A 114 15.40 -1.48 2.09
C ASN A 114 16.26 -1.39 0.80
N ASP A 115 16.89 -0.24 0.56
CA ASP A 115 17.77 0.01 -0.61
C ASP A 115 17.10 -0.22 -1.98
N ALA A 116 15.78 -0.15 -2.02
CA ALA A 116 14.99 -0.18 -3.24
C ALA A 116 14.13 1.08 -3.34
N ASP A 117 14.19 1.73 -4.50
CA ASP A 117 13.36 2.88 -4.83
C ASP A 117 12.08 2.42 -5.52
N TYR A 118 10.95 2.88 -5.02
CA TYR A 118 9.63 2.59 -5.53
C TYR A 118 9.02 3.85 -6.11
N GLU A 119 8.46 3.76 -7.32
CA GLU A 119 7.71 4.84 -7.96
C GLU A 119 6.38 4.29 -8.44
N ILE A 120 5.29 4.68 -7.77
CA ILE A 120 3.93 4.45 -8.25
C ILE A 120 3.64 5.52 -9.28
N TYR A 121 3.12 5.15 -10.45
CA TYR A 121 2.82 6.11 -11.50
C TYR A 121 1.39 5.96 -12.04
N GLU A 122 0.84 7.10 -12.46
CA GLU A 122 -0.38 7.21 -13.26
C GLU A 122 -0.15 8.24 -14.37
N THR A 123 -0.42 7.85 -15.61
CA THR A 123 -0.32 8.75 -16.77
C THR A 123 -1.55 8.66 -17.66
N TRP A 124 -1.88 9.77 -18.31
CA TRP A 124 -2.82 9.84 -19.42
C TRP A 124 -2.33 10.89 -20.42
N ASN A 125 -2.55 10.65 -21.71
CA ASN A 125 -2.33 11.65 -22.74
C ASN A 125 -3.44 11.61 -23.79
N ALA A 126 -3.79 12.78 -24.34
CA ALA A 126 -4.90 12.92 -25.26
C ALA A 126 -4.58 12.45 -26.68
N GLU A 127 -3.32 12.51 -27.11
CA GLU A 127 -2.92 12.26 -28.52
C GLU A 127 -3.39 10.88 -29.00
N ASP A 128 -3.13 9.86 -28.18
CA ASP A 128 -3.56 8.47 -28.41
C ASP A 128 -4.63 7.98 -27.42
N ASP A 129 -5.15 8.86 -26.57
CA ASP A 129 -6.08 8.55 -25.46
C ASP A 129 -5.58 7.41 -24.54
N LYS A 130 -4.27 7.32 -24.36
CA LYS A 130 -3.64 6.23 -23.61
C LYS A 130 -3.48 6.60 -22.16
N GLN A 131 -4.13 5.80 -21.33
CA GLN A 131 -3.95 5.79 -19.89
C GLN A 131 -3.04 4.64 -19.45
N GLN A 132 -2.18 4.87 -18.46
CA GLN A 132 -1.33 3.85 -17.85
C GLN A 132 -1.25 4.02 -16.33
N CYS A 133 -1.07 2.91 -15.63
CA CYS A 133 -0.66 2.91 -14.23
C CYS A 133 0.31 1.75 -13.98
N GLY A 134 1.05 1.81 -12.88
CA GLY A 134 1.97 0.75 -12.49
C GLY A 134 2.91 1.18 -11.39
N ILE A 135 3.92 0.35 -11.16
CA ILE A 135 4.99 0.62 -10.22
C ILE A 135 6.34 0.27 -10.84
N THR A 136 7.28 1.21 -10.74
CA THR A 136 8.69 1.01 -11.06
C THR A 136 9.43 0.72 -9.76
N ILE A 137 10.27 -0.33 -9.75
CA ILE A 137 11.11 -0.70 -8.61
C ILE A 137 12.56 -0.73 -9.09
N LYS A 138 13.43 0.04 -8.44
CA LYS A 138 14.87 0.08 -8.75
C LYS A 138 15.66 -0.45 -7.55
N THR A 139 16.52 -1.44 -7.76
CA THR A 139 17.37 -2.00 -6.70
C THR A 139 18.57 -2.72 -7.31
N GLY A 140 19.76 -2.55 -6.71
CA GLY A 140 20.99 -3.23 -7.15
C GLY A 140 21.30 -3.07 -8.65
N GLY A 141 21.05 -1.89 -9.22
CA GLY A 141 21.24 -1.59 -10.65
C GLY A 141 20.17 -2.18 -11.59
N LYS A 142 19.17 -2.90 -11.07
CA LYS A 142 18.05 -3.45 -11.84
C LYS A 142 16.84 -2.53 -11.74
N THR A 143 16.09 -2.44 -12.84
CA THR A 143 14.79 -1.76 -12.89
C THR A 143 13.72 -2.75 -13.29
N ILE A 144 12.64 -2.82 -12.51
CA ILE A 144 11.44 -3.62 -12.80
C ILE A 144 10.28 -2.65 -12.99
N ASP A 145 9.58 -2.77 -14.11
CA ASP A 145 8.38 -1.99 -14.41
C ASP A 145 7.17 -2.92 -14.45
N ALA A 146 6.39 -2.91 -13.36
CA ALA A 146 5.23 -3.75 -13.19
C ALA A 146 3.96 -2.98 -13.60
N LYS A 147 3.47 -3.26 -14.82
CA LYS A 147 2.27 -2.62 -15.37
C LYS A 147 1.00 -3.02 -14.62
N GLY A 148 0.21 -2.00 -14.26
CA GLY A 148 -1.13 -2.14 -13.72
C GLY A 148 -2.20 -2.34 -14.79
N ASN A 149 -3.29 -3.01 -14.42
CA ASN A 149 -4.51 -3.06 -15.21
C ASN A 149 -5.34 -1.79 -14.95
N VAL A 150 -5.34 -0.87 -15.91
CA VAL A 150 -6.07 0.41 -15.82
C VAL A 150 -7.56 0.21 -15.50
N LYS A 151 -8.20 -0.86 -16.00
CA LYS A 151 -9.62 -1.15 -15.73
C LYS A 151 -9.92 -1.49 -14.27
N SER A 152 -8.91 -1.91 -13.50
CA SER A 152 -9.03 -2.21 -12.08
C SER A 152 -8.80 -1.00 -11.17
N ARG A 153 -8.39 0.14 -11.75
CA ARG A 153 -8.02 1.34 -11.01
C ARG A 153 -9.16 1.83 -10.12
N LYS A 154 -8.80 2.26 -8.91
CA LYS A 154 -9.63 3.02 -7.98
C LYS A 154 -8.91 4.30 -7.58
N GLY A 155 -9.65 5.39 -7.44
CA GLY A 155 -9.07 6.69 -7.12
C GLY A 155 -8.24 7.28 -8.27
N TYR A 156 -7.46 8.30 -7.95
CA TYR A 156 -6.67 9.09 -8.90
C TYR A 156 -5.42 9.61 -8.20
N LEU A 157 -4.22 9.26 -8.67
CA LEU A 157 -2.98 9.60 -7.97
C LEU A 157 -2.73 11.12 -7.96
N LEU A 158 -3.11 11.81 -9.04
CA LEU A 158 -3.01 13.28 -9.15
C LEU A 158 -3.85 14.01 -8.09
N SER A 159 -4.79 13.34 -7.41
CA SER A 159 -5.53 13.98 -6.29
C SER A 159 -4.62 14.41 -5.14
N MET A 160 -3.40 13.87 -5.08
CA MET A 160 -2.38 14.23 -4.10
C MET A 160 -1.74 15.61 -4.35
N GLN A 161 -1.94 16.22 -5.52
CA GLN A 161 -1.32 17.49 -5.89
C GLN A 161 -1.65 18.66 -4.94
N HIS A 162 -2.80 18.61 -4.28
CA HIS A 162 -3.23 19.65 -3.34
C HIS A 162 -3.08 19.24 -1.87
N ASN A 163 -2.45 18.10 -1.59
CA ASN A 163 -2.25 17.64 -0.22
C ASN A 163 -1.06 18.39 0.42
N GLN A 164 -1.33 19.17 1.46
CA GLN A 164 -0.30 19.98 2.14
C GLN A 164 0.62 19.16 3.06
N LYS A 165 0.27 17.90 3.36
CA LYS A 165 1.04 17.04 4.26
C LYS A 165 2.12 16.24 3.54
N ILE A 166 2.01 16.07 2.22
CA ILE A 166 2.98 15.30 1.44
C ILE A 166 4.10 16.19 0.90
N LYS A 167 5.32 15.66 0.81
CA LYS A 167 6.42 16.35 0.14
C LYS A 167 6.14 16.41 -1.35
N THR A 168 6.43 17.56 -1.96
CA THR A 168 6.36 17.74 -3.41
C THR A 168 7.76 17.95 -3.97
N GLU A 169 8.01 17.44 -5.17
CA GLU A 169 9.22 17.77 -5.94
C GLU A 169 9.06 19.21 -6.47
N GLU A 170 10.09 20.04 -6.26
CA GLU A 170 10.15 21.43 -6.76
C GLU A 170 10.36 21.51 -8.27
#